data_AF-A0A0C3KF36-F1
#
_entry.id   AF-A0A0C3KF36-F1
#
_cell.length_a   1.000
_cell.length_b   1.000
_cell.length_c   1.000
_cell.angle_alpha   90.00
_cell.angle_beta   90.00
_cell.angle_gamma   90.00
#
_symmetry.space_group_name_H-M   'P 1'
#
loop_
_entity.id
_entity.type
_entity.pdbx_description
1 polymer ?
#
loop_
_entity_poly.entity_id
_entity_poly.type
_entity_poly.pdbx_seq_one_letter_code
_entity_poly.pdbx_strand_id
1 'polypeptide(L)'
;MPALTQSYEVLLDFTNDMHDCATIQLLRDYGRNTSTAVLLQPGESITLVLDAGSMYKYALKSRSKVANVSARSWRDVHCDISQLFGGASSPRSPSPCASIPSTNYVNGVTVDRIWRDYRFNVWNDSASS
;
A
#
# COMPACT_ATOMS: atom_id res chain seq x y z
N MET A 1 19.86 25.84 19.36
CA MET A 1 18.52 25.38 19.78
C MET A 1 18.24 24.07 19.07
N PRO A 2 18.05 22.93 19.76
CA PRO A 2 17.51 21.73 19.11
C PRO A 2 15.99 21.89 19.03
N ALA A 3 15.44 21.99 17.82
CA ALA A 3 14.00 21.97 17.62
C ALA A 3 13.51 20.54 17.87
N LEU A 4 12.60 20.36 18.83
CA LEU A 4 11.83 19.13 18.97
C LEU A 4 11.05 18.94 17.67
N THR A 5 11.49 18.00 16.83
CA THR A 5 10.69 17.50 15.71
C THR A 5 9.50 16.79 16.34
N GLN A 6 8.39 17.49 16.53
CA GLN A 6 7.13 16.87 16.92
C GLN A 6 6.76 15.89 15.80
N SER A 7 6.84 14.60 16.11
CA SER A 7 6.23 13.54 15.32
C SER A 7 4.74 13.83 15.28
N TYR A 8 4.24 14.22 14.11
CA TYR A 8 2.82 14.42 13.86
C TYR A 8 2.27 13.16 13.21
N GLU A 9 1.07 12.75 13.61
CA GLU A 9 0.41 11.57 13.05
C GLU A 9 -0.42 11.96 11.82
N VAL A 10 -0.32 11.15 10.77
CA VAL A 10 -1.10 11.28 9.54
C VAL A 10 -1.96 10.04 9.33
N LEU A 11 -3.13 10.22 8.73
CA LEU A 11 -4.07 9.16 8.45
C LEU A 11 -3.94 8.70 7.00
N LEU A 12 -3.77 7.40 6.79
CA LEU A 12 -3.82 6.76 5.48
C LEU A 12 -5.05 5.87 5.41
N ASP A 13 -6.04 6.30 4.66
CA ASP A 13 -7.27 5.55 4.46
C ASP A 13 -7.21 4.73 3.17
N PHE A 14 -7.37 3.41 3.30
CA PHE A 14 -7.49 2.49 2.19
C PHE A 14 -8.93 2.04 2.04
N THR A 15 -9.53 2.36 0.89
CA THR A 15 -10.92 2.00 0.59
C THR A 15 -10.95 0.89 -0.45
N ASN A 16 -11.56 -0.24 -0.09
CA ASN A 16 -11.77 -1.34 -1.03
C ASN A 16 -12.98 -1.06 -1.92
N ASP A 17 -12.75 -0.32 -3.00
CA ASP A 17 -13.76 -0.03 -4.03
C ASP A 17 -13.92 -1.17 -5.06
N MET A 18 -13.16 -2.26 -4.92
CA MET A 18 -13.26 -3.42 -5.80
C MET A 18 -14.42 -4.35 -5.38
N HIS A 19 -14.92 -5.14 -6.33
CA HIS A 19 -15.93 -6.18 -6.06
C HIS A 19 -15.36 -7.41 -5.32
N ASP A 20 -14.04 -7.56 -5.30
CA ASP A 20 -13.33 -8.66 -4.64
C ASP A 20 -12.81 -8.20 -3.26
N CYS A 21 -12.70 -9.13 -2.31
CA CYS A 21 -12.06 -8.83 -1.02
C CYS A 21 -10.57 -8.52 -1.21
N ALA A 22 -10.05 -7.60 -0.40
CA ALA A 22 -8.64 -7.21 -0.40
C ALA A 22 -8.03 -7.45 0.98
N THR A 23 -6.78 -7.89 1.02
CA THR A 23 -6.02 -7.99 2.27
C THR A 23 -4.86 -7.01 2.28
N ILE A 24 -4.70 -6.28 3.38
CA ILE A 24 -3.59 -5.35 3.60
C ILE A 24 -2.67 -5.93 4.66
N GLN A 25 -1.39 -6.06 4.33
CA GLN A 25 -0.37 -6.58 5.23
C GLN A 25 0.80 -5.61 5.31
N LEU A 26 1.25 -5.26 6.51
CA LEU A 26 2.43 -4.43 6.71
C LEU A 26 3.72 -5.24 6.43
N LEU A 27 4.60 -4.71 5.59
CA LEU A 27 5.86 -5.31 5.12
C LEU A 27 7.10 -4.81 5.87
N ARG A 28 6.98 -4.32 7.11
CA ARG A 28 8.12 -3.75 7.85
C ARG A 28 9.29 -4.74 7.92
N ASP A 29 10.47 -4.23 7.59
CA ASP A 29 11.72 -4.97 7.53
C ASP A 29 12.05 -5.70 8.86
N TYR A 30 12.24 -7.02 8.75
CA TYR A 30 12.99 -7.95 9.63
C TYR A 30 12.77 -7.89 11.15
N GLY A 31 12.07 -8.88 11.71
CA GLY A 31 12.45 -9.35 13.05
C GLY A 31 11.52 -10.28 13.82
N ARG A 32 10.19 -10.09 13.81
CA ARG A 32 9.39 -10.89 14.77
C ARG A 32 7.89 -11.04 14.57
N ASN A 33 7.21 -10.17 13.81
CA ASN A 33 5.74 -10.16 13.77
C ASN A 33 5.21 -9.83 12.37
N THR A 34 5.40 -10.74 11.41
CA THR A 34 4.99 -10.56 10.00
C THR A 34 3.63 -11.21 9.69
N SER A 35 2.62 -11.04 10.54
CA SER A 35 1.40 -11.86 10.40
C SER A 35 0.06 -11.13 10.55
N THR A 36 0.05 -9.83 10.81
CA THR A 36 -1.23 -9.10 10.85
C THR A 36 -1.58 -8.63 9.44
N ALA A 37 -2.44 -9.40 8.79
CA ALA A 37 -3.14 -8.98 7.58
C ALA A 37 -4.58 -8.60 7.95
N VAL A 38 -5.05 -7.46 7.46
CA VAL A 38 -6.45 -7.05 7.61
C VAL A 38 -7.19 -7.40 6.32
N LEU A 39 -8.29 -8.12 6.44
CA LEU A 39 -9.21 -8.39 5.33
C LEU A 39 -10.26 -7.29 5.26
N LEU A 40 -10.34 -6.65 4.11
CA LEU A 40 -11.37 -5.67 3.76
C LEU A 40 -12.39 -6.29 2.82
N GLN A 41 -13.66 -6.18 3.18
CA GLN A 41 -14.77 -6.51 2.30
C GLN A 41 -14.96 -5.44 1.22
N PRO A 42 -15.66 -5.77 0.12
CA PRO A 42 -16.07 -4.77 -0.88
C PRO A 42 -16.85 -3.62 -0.24
N GLY A 43 -16.40 -2.39 -0.45
CA GLY A 43 -16.97 -1.17 0.12
C GLY A 43 -16.46 -0.82 1.53
N GLU A 44 -15.61 -1.64 2.13
CA GLU A 44 -15.00 -1.37 3.44
C GLU A 44 -13.76 -0.48 3.27
N SER A 45 -13.52 0.39 4.26
CA SER A 45 -12.29 1.18 4.35
C SER A 45 -11.56 0.92 5.67
N ILE A 46 -10.24 1.07 5.63
CA ILE A 46 -9.38 1.04 6.82
C ILE A 46 -8.49 2.24 6.87
N THR A 47 -8.49 2.91 8.02
CA THR A 47 -7.59 4.01 8.30
C THR A 47 -6.38 3.51 9.10
N LEU A 48 -5.20 3.72 8.56
CA LEU A 48 -3.91 3.43 9.17
C LEU A 48 -3.29 4.72 9.68
N VAL A 49 -2.82 4.71 10.92
CA VAL A 49 -2.09 5.84 11.50
C VAL A 49 -0.60 5.70 11.21
N LEU A 50 -0.03 6.71 10.56
CA LEU A 50 1.38 6.76 10.20
C LEU A 50 2.05 7.94 10.90
N ASP A 51 3.35 7.85 11.10
CA ASP A 51 4.17 9.00 11.48
C ASP A 51 4.51 9.84 10.24
N ALA A 52 4.34 11.16 10.33
CA ALA A 52 4.54 12.06 9.21
C ALA A 52 5.97 12.00 8.67
N GLY A 53 6.11 11.78 7.36
CA GLY A 53 7.39 11.68 6.69
C GLY A 53 8.11 10.34 6.83
N SER A 54 7.61 9.45 7.69
CA SER A 54 8.09 8.06 7.82
C SER A 54 7.59 7.19 6.68
N MET A 55 8.39 6.20 6.28
CA MET A 55 8.07 5.31 5.15
C MET A 55 7.53 3.98 5.67
N TYR A 56 6.36 3.59 5.16
CA TYR A 56 5.68 2.34 5.49
C TYR A 56 5.47 1.53 4.22
N LYS A 57 5.71 0.22 4.29
CA LYS A 57 5.52 -0.68 3.16
C LYS A 57 4.35 -1.61 3.44
N TYR A 58 3.50 -1.84 2.46
CA TYR A 58 2.30 -2.67 2.54
C TYR A 58 2.24 -3.62 1.35
N ALA A 59 1.78 -4.84 1.59
CA ALA A 59 1.34 -5.76 0.56
C ALA A 59 -0.19 -5.75 0.53
N LEU A 60 -0.74 -5.39 -0.62
CA LEU A 60 -2.15 -5.46 -0.92
C LEU A 60 -2.38 -6.69 -1.80
N LYS A 61 -3.24 -7.60 -1.38
CA LYS A 61 -3.63 -8.77 -2.19
C LYS A 61 -5.11 -8.74 -2.44
N SER A 62 -5.49 -8.75 -3.72
CA SER A 62 -6.88 -8.83 -4.17
C SER A 62 -7.00 -9.99 -5.15
N ARG A 63 -7.78 -11.01 -4.78
CA ARG A 63 -8.01 -12.24 -5.55
C ARG A 63 -6.71 -12.90 -6.06
N SER A 64 -6.28 -12.55 -7.27
CA SER A 64 -5.08 -13.10 -7.94
C SER A 64 -3.98 -12.07 -8.17
N LYS A 65 -4.15 -10.82 -7.72
CA LYS A 65 -3.19 -9.73 -7.87
C LYS A 65 -2.63 -9.35 -6.51
N VAL A 66 -1.33 -9.12 -6.47
CA VAL A 66 -0.64 -8.60 -5.29
C VAL A 66 0.13 -7.36 -5.71
N ALA A 67 0.02 -6.30 -4.91
CA ALA A 67 0.72 -5.04 -5.10
C ALA A 67 1.50 -4.71 -3.83
N ASN A 68 2.80 -4.46 -3.98
CA ASN A 68 3.61 -3.84 -2.95
C ASN A 68 3.50 -2.34 -3.08
N VAL A 69 3.21 -1.69 -1.97
CA VAL A 69 2.94 -0.27 -1.89
C VAL A 69 3.79 0.33 -0.80
N SER A 70 4.48 1.41 -1.12
CA SER A 70 5.20 2.23 -0.15
C SER A 70 4.42 3.52 0.09
N ALA A 71 4.04 3.77 1.33
CA ALA A 71 3.39 4.98 1.77
C ALA A 71 4.38 5.87 2.54
N ARG A 72 4.51 7.12 2.09
CA ARG A 72 5.24 8.18 2.77
C ARG A 72 4.48 9.49 2.57
N SER A 73 3.76 9.92 3.61
CA SER A 73 2.98 11.15 3.55
C SER A 73 3.27 12.07 4.74
N TRP A 74 3.03 13.36 4.51
CA TRP A 74 3.07 14.44 5.52
C TRP A 74 1.66 14.99 5.84
N ARG A 75 0.63 14.42 5.21
CA ARG A 75 -0.77 14.81 5.32
C ARG A 75 -1.66 13.57 5.24
N ASP A 76 -2.91 13.72 5.61
CA ASP A 76 -3.88 12.64 5.45
C ASP A 76 -4.07 12.27 3.98
N VAL A 77 -4.19 10.98 3.70
CA VAL A 77 -4.28 10.41 2.36
C VAL A 77 -5.45 9.45 2.30
N HIS A 78 -6.24 9.56 1.24
CA HIS A 78 -7.25 8.57 0.89
C HIS A 78 -6.85 7.88 -0.41
N CYS A 79 -6.84 6.54 -0.41
CA CYS A 79 -6.45 5.72 -1.54
C CYS A 79 -7.48 4.62 -1.80
N ASP A 80 -7.98 4.60 -3.03
CA ASP A 80 -8.84 3.52 -3.51
C ASP A 80 -7.97 2.35 -4.00
N ILE A 81 -8.30 1.13 -3.58
CA ILE A 81 -7.51 -0.07 -3.90
C ILE A 81 -7.47 -0.32 -5.42
N SER A 82 -8.54 -0.04 -6.15
CA SER A 82 -8.58 -0.22 -7.61
C SER A 82 -7.54 0.65 -8.33
N GLN A 83 -7.24 1.86 -7.83
CA GLN A 83 -6.26 2.77 -8.43
C GLN A 83 -4.84 2.20 -8.31
N LEU A 84 -4.54 1.49 -7.22
CA LEU A 84 -3.24 0.86 -6.98
C LEU A 84 -3.01 -0.33 -7.93
N PHE A 85 -4.08 -1.03 -8.31
CA PHE A 85 -4.00 -2.12 -9.30
C PHE A 85 -4.18 -1.67 -10.76
N GLY A 86 -4.84 -0.53 -10.99
CA GLY A 86 -5.15 0.02 -12.32
C GLY A 86 -4.12 1.04 -12.85
N GLY A 87 -3.38 1.70 -11.95
CA GLY A 87 -2.39 2.73 -12.30
C GLY A 87 -1.15 2.24 -13.05
N ALA A 88 -0.96 0.93 -13.19
CA ALA A 88 0.12 0.34 -13.98
C ALA A 88 -0.17 0.27 -15.49
N SER A 89 -1.40 0.61 -15.93
CA SER A 89 -1.80 0.50 -17.34
C SER A 89 -2.30 1.81 -17.97
N SER A 90 -1.63 2.94 -17.71
CA SER A 90 -1.82 4.15 -18.53
C SER A 90 -0.57 5.04 -18.56
N PRO A 91 0.27 4.94 -19.60
CA PRO A 91 1.11 6.05 -20.02
C PRO A 91 0.30 6.90 -21.00
N ARG A 92 -0.55 7.81 -20.49
CA ARG A 92 -1.23 8.78 -21.37
C ARG A 92 -0.53 10.14 -21.32
N SER A 93 0.33 10.29 -22.32
CA SER A 93 0.94 11.50 -22.91
C SER A 93 2.33 11.94 -22.40
N PRO A 94 3.36 11.87 -23.27
CA PRO A 94 4.66 12.47 -23.02
C PRO A 94 4.61 13.97 -23.34
N SER A 95 4.69 14.82 -22.32
CA SER A 95 5.19 16.18 -22.48
C SER A 95 6.73 16.13 -22.48
N PRO A 96 7.42 16.70 -23.48
CA PRO A 96 8.87 16.63 -23.60
C PRO A 96 9.55 17.69 -22.73
N CYS A 97 9.49 17.52 -21.41
CA CYS A 97 10.38 18.16 -20.44
C CYS A 97 10.75 17.13 -19.37
N ALA A 98 11.76 16.30 -19.66
CA ALA A 98 12.38 15.37 -18.70
C ALA A 98 12.97 16.18 -17.51
N SER A 99 13.01 15.71 -16.26
CA SER A 99 13.43 14.38 -15.82
C SER A 99 13.13 14.12 -14.33
N ILE A 100 12.14 13.27 -14.03
CA ILE A 100 12.07 12.43 -12.81
C ILE A 100 11.29 11.15 -13.22
N PRO A 101 11.71 9.92 -12.87
CA PRO A 101 10.88 8.75 -13.10
C PRO A 101 9.60 8.90 -12.27
N SER A 102 8.52 9.30 -12.94
CA SER A 102 7.19 9.47 -12.37
C SER A 102 6.57 8.10 -12.09
N THR A 103 7.09 7.41 -11.07
CA THR A 103 6.27 6.50 -10.26
C THR A 103 5.01 7.29 -9.91
N ASN A 104 3.84 6.84 -10.33
CA ASN A 104 2.58 7.53 -10.04
C ASN A 104 2.42 7.65 -8.52
N TYR A 105 2.79 8.81 -7.97
CA TYR A 105 2.59 9.14 -6.56
C TYR A 105 1.13 9.55 -6.41
N VAL A 106 0.29 8.64 -5.92
CA VAL A 106 -1.04 9.02 -5.45
C VAL A 106 -0.84 9.58 -4.04
N ASN A 107 -0.70 10.89 -3.91
CA ASN A 107 -0.68 11.59 -2.62
C ASN A 107 0.33 11.01 -1.58
N GLY A 108 1.54 10.65 -2.02
CA GLY A 108 2.57 10.08 -1.12
C GLY A 108 2.56 8.55 -1.02
N VAL A 109 1.70 7.87 -1.77
CA VAL A 109 1.64 6.41 -1.91
C VAL A 109 2.17 6.00 -3.28
N THR A 110 3.14 5.07 -3.32
CA THR A 110 3.75 4.54 -4.54
C THR A 110 3.55 3.04 -4.63
N VAL A 111 3.24 2.54 -5.82
CA VAL A 111 3.21 1.10 -6.09
C VAL A 111 4.59 0.65 -6.57
N ASP A 112 5.29 -0.13 -5.75
CA ASP A 112 6.65 -0.61 -6.04
C ASP A 112 6.63 -1.77 -7.04
N ARG A 113 5.68 -2.69 -6.89
CA ARG A 113 5.61 -3.90 -7.70
C ARG A 113 4.19 -4.46 -7.71
N ILE A 114 3.71 -4.89 -8.88
CA ILE A 114 2.49 -5.68 -9.01
C ILE A 114 2.85 -7.04 -9.63
N TRP A 115 2.33 -8.12 -9.06
CA TRP A 115 2.43 -9.45 -9.64
C TRP A 115 1.13 -10.21 -9.47
N ARG A 116 1.01 -11.34 -10.18
CA ARG A 116 -0.10 -12.25 -9.99
C ARG A 116 0.33 -13.36 -9.05
N ASP A 117 -0.43 -13.53 -7.97
CA ASP A 117 -0.31 -14.67 -7.07
C ASP A 117 -1.57 -15.51 -7.19
N TYR A 118 -1.44 -16.67 -7.83
CA TYR A 118 -2.54 -17.63 -8.00
C TYR A 118 -2.76 -18.49 -6.74
N ARG A 119 -1.96 -18.30 -5.68
CA ARG A 119 -2.21 -18.97 -4.40
C ARG A 119 -3.42 -18.33 -3.73
N PHE A 120 -4.46 -19.13 -3.54
CA PHE A 120 -5.71 -18.71 -2.91
C PHE A 120 -5.54 -18.35 -1.42
N ASN A 121 -4.45 -18.82 -0.79
CA ASN A 121 -4.20 -18.66 0.64
C ASN A 121 -2.92 -17.84 0.90
N VAL A 122 -2.99 -16.91 1.86
CA VAL A 122 -1.82 -16.25 2.49
C VAL A 122 -1.20 -17.17 3.57
N TRP A 123 -1.89 -18.26 3.92
CA TRP A 123 -1.45 -19.22 4.93
C TRP A 123 -0.61 -20.34 4.29
N ASN A 124 0.70 -20.32 4.51
CA ASN A 124 1.48 -21.55 4.55
C ASN A 124 1.26 -22.14 5.95
N ASP A 125 0.41 -23.15 6.06
CA ASP A 125 0.47 -24.03 7.23
C ASP A 125 1.70 -24.92 7.02
N SER A 126 2.82 -24.49 7.58
CA SER A 126 4.02 -25.29 7.69
C SER A 126 4.29 -25.57 9.16
N ALA A 127 3.71 -26.66 9.65
CA ALA A 127 4.28 -27.54 10.67
C ALA A 127 3.48 -28.86 10.68
N SER A 128 3.82 -29.88 9.89
CA SER A 128 4.71 -30.99 10.30
C SER A 128 4.63 -31.37 11.78
N SER A 129 3.86 -32.42 12.10
CA SER A 129 4.16 -33.52 13.03
C SER A 129 3.12 -34.63 12.86
#